data_AF-A0AAV5L850-F1
#
_entry.id   AF-A0AAV5L850-F1
#
_cell.length_a   1.000
_cell.length_b   1.000
_cell.length_c   1.000
_cell.angle_alpha   90.00
_cell.angle_beta   90.00
_cell.angle_gamma   90.00
#
_symmetry.space_group_name_H-M   'P 1'
#
loop_
_entity.id
_entity.type
_entity.pdbx_description
1 polymer ?
#
loop_
_entity_poly.entity_id
_entity_poly.type
_entity_poly.pdbx_seq_one_letter_code
_entity_poly.pdbx_strand_id
1 'polypeptide(L)'
;METSLRYGGDSKALRIHAKEKLPIAFNTLLQVHGELDTRNGAPSYFCAMLRRFSHDISASLGIGVHYDRHEKLQFSIRCKKAFPVTSNGLDIKFNVKGRCHVDKEFKEVGIYFGF
;
A
#
# COMPACT_ATOMS: atom_id res chain seq x y z
N MET A 1 -3.56 8.99 -12.71
CA MET A 1 -4.52 8.86 -11.59
C MET A 1 -5.44 7.67 -11.85
N GLU A 2 -5.64 6.78 -10.87
CA GLU A 2 -6.57 5.63 -10.93
C GLU A 2 -7.80 5.99 -10.06
N THR A 3 -9.01 5.92 -10.62
CA THR A 3 -10.27 6.13 -9.87
C THR A 3 -11.21 4.95 -10.10
N SER A 4 -11.97 4.58 -9.07
CA SER A 4 -12.92 3.46 -9.15
C SER A 4 -14.08 3.69 -8.20
N LEU A 5 -15.28 3.28 -8.62
CA LEU A 5 -16.44 3.19 -7.77
C LEU A 5 -16.54 1.77 -7.21
N ARG A 6 -16.67 1.62 -5.89
CA ARG A 6 -16.77 0.32 -5.22
C ARG A 6 -18.04 0.26 -4.39
N TYR A 7 -18.78 -0.84 -4.51
CA TYR A 7 -19.91 -1.09 -3.63
C TYR A 7 -19.42 -1.82 -2.37
N GLY A 8 -19.50 -1.16 -1.21
CA GLY A 8 -19.08 -1.75 0.06
C GLY A 8 -20.14 -2.73 0.54
N GLY A 9 -19.81 -4.02 0.60
CA GLY A 9 -20.72 -5.07 1.07
C GLY A 9 -21.29 -4.78 2.47
N ASP A 10 -20.45 -4.26 3.37
CA ASP A 10 -20.83 -3.97 4.75
C ASP A 10 -21.62 -2.67 4.91
N SER A 11 -21.38 -1.66 4.06
CA SER A 11 -21.98 -0.33 4.21
C SER A 11 -23.25 -0.11 3.39
N LYS A 12 -23.63 -1.06 2.50
CA LYS A 12 -24.72 -0.93 1.52
C LYS A 12 -24.68 0.41 0.78
N ALA A 13 -23.47 0.91 0.52
CA ALA A 13 -23.24 2.22 -0.02
C ALA A 13 -22.07 2.18 -1.01
N LEU A 14 -22.15 3.07 -2.00
CA LEU A 14 -21.08 3.26 -2.96
C LEU A 14 -19.94 4.04 -2.30
N ARG A 15 -18.73 3.75 -2.73
CA ARG A 15 -17.52 4.42 -2.28
C ARG A 15 -16.69 4.83 -3.47
N ILE A 16 -16.27 6.08 -3.47
CA ILE A 16 -15.37 6.63 -4.48
C ILE A 16 -13.96 6.39 -3.97
N HIS A 17 -13.20 5.55 -4.67
CA HIS A 17 -11.82 5.26 -4.36
C HIS A 17 -10.92 5.91 -5.42
N ALA A 18 -9.97 6.71 -4.97
CA ALA A 18 -8.95 7.34 -5.81
C ALA A 18 -7.55 6.96 -5.35
N LYS A 19 -6.66 6.77 -6.31
CA LYS A 19 -5.27 6.41 -6.06
C LYS A 19 -4.35 7.05 -7.08
N GLU A 20 -3.28 7.63 -6.58
CA GLU A 20 -2.30 8.31 -7.40
C GLU A 20 -0.87 7.90 -7.01
N LYS A 21 0.03 7.93 -7.98
CA LYS A 21 1.45 7.65 -7.80
C LYS A 21 2.21 8.85 -8.36
N LEU A 22 2.80 9.62 -7.48
CA LEU A 22 3.58 10.81 -7.82
C LEU A 22 5.07 10.47 -7.73
N PRO A 23 5.86 10.67 -8.79
CA PRO A 23 7.31 10.55 -8.69
C PRO A 23 7.87 11.70 -7.86
N ILE A 24 8.63 11.39 -6.81
CA ILE A 24 9.25 12.40 -5.92
C ILE A 24 10.76 12.51 -6.15
N ALA A 25 11.40 11.39 -6.46
CA ALA A 25 12.83 11.31 -6.73
C ALA A 25 13.13 10.09 -7.61
N PHE A 26 14.41 9.91 -7.99
CA PHE A 26 14.84 8.73 -8.73
C PHE A 26 14.43 7.45 -8.00
N ASN A 27 13.72 6.57 -8.73
CA ASN A 27 13.13 5.33 -8.22
C ASN A 27 12.28 5.47 -6.95
N THR A 28 11.71 6.64 -6.67
CA THR A 28 10.91 6.89 -5.47
C THR A 28 9.56 7.50 -5.84
N LEU A 29 8.48 6.81 -5.44
CA LEU A 29 7.09 7.20 -5.70
C LEU A 29 6.36 7.47 -4.39
N LEU A 30 5.68 8.60 -4.29
CA LEU A 30 4.64 8.83 -3.29
C LEU A 30 3.32 8.28 -3.83
N GLN A 31 2.80 7.27 -3.17
CA GLN A 31 1.51 6.69 -3.49
C GLN A 31 0.45 7.20 -2.51
N VAL A 32 -0.54 7.93 -3.01
CA VAL A 32 -1.64 8.47 -2.22
C VAL A 32 -2.92 7.73 -2.59
N HIS A 33 -3.72 7.37 -1.60
CA HIS A 33 -5.01 6.71 -1.73
C HIS A 33 -6.02 7.45 -0.87
N GLY A 34 -7.22 7.63 -1.40
CA GLY A 34 -8.35 8.20 -0.68
C GLY A 34 -9.62 7.43 -1.02
N GLU A 35 -10.49 7.29 -0.03
CA GLU A 35 -11.81 6.73 -0.19
C GLU A 35 -12.82 7.68 0.46
N LEU A 36 -13.92 7.93 -0.26
CA LEU A 36 -15.06 8.70 0.21
C LEU A 36 -16.30 7.82 0.14
N ASP A 37 -17.03 7.74 1.24
CA ASP A 37 -18.29 7.00 1.30
C ASP A 37 -19.43 7.93 0.89
N THR A 38 -20.21 7.52 -0.11
CA THR A 38 -21.28 8.35 -0.64
C THR A 38 -22.50 8.40 0.27
N ARG A 39 -22.61 7.52 1.28
CA ARG A 39 -23.75 7.53 2.20
C ARG A 39 -23.78 8.80 3.04
N ASN A 40 -22.63 9.20 3.55
CA ASN A 40 -22.48 10.33 4.47
C ASN A 40 -21.68 11.47 3.84
N GLY A 41 -21.15 11.29 2.63
CA GLY A 41 -20.27 12.26 1.96
C GLY A 41 -18.92 12.45 2.64
N ALA A 42 -18.56 11.58 3.59
CA ALA A 42 -17.37 11.72 4.43
C ALA A 42 -16.24 10.79 3.97
N PRO A 43 -14.96 11.21 4.11
CA PRO A 43 -13.82 10.33 3.92
C PRO A 43 -13.96 9.07 4.78
N SER A 44 -13.75 7.89 4.17
CA SER A 44 -13.70 6.61 4.88
C SER A 44 -12.27 6.12 5.07
N TYR A 45 -11.37 6.45 4.16
CA TYR A 45 -9.99 5.98 4.21
C TYR A 45 -9.04 6.97 3.54
N PHE A 46 -7.84 7.12 4.09
CA PHE A 46 -6.74 7.84 3.47
C PHE A 46 -5.43 7.10 3.73
N CYS A 47 -4.55 7.03 2.73
CA CYS A 47 -3.23 6.42 2.88
C CYS A 47 -2.20 7.13 2.02
N ALA A 48 -1.07 7.47 2.60
CA ALA A 48 0.08 8.02 1.91
C ALA A 48 1.29 7.11 2.15
N MET A 49 1.90 6.60 1.09
CA MET A 49 3.00 5.65 1.15
C MET A 49 4.12 6.04 0.21
N LEU A 50 5.28 6.36 0.78
CA LEU A 50 6.52 6.52 0.05
C LEU A 50 7.05 5.13 -0.33
N ARG A 51 7.34 4.89 -1.60
CA ARG A 51 7.91 3.65 -2.11
C ARG A 51 9.19 3.91 -2.86
N ARG A 52 10.26 3.27 -2.43
CA ARG A 52 11.57 3.25 -3.10
C ARG A 52 11.80 1.91 -3.76
N PHE A 53 12.25 1.93 -5.00
CA PHE A 53 12.58 0.76 -5.80
C PHE A 53 14.08 0.68 -6.03
N SER A 54 14.71 -0.40 -5.59
CA SER A 54 16.12 -0.65 -5.82
C SER A 54 16.23 -1.71 -6.93
N HIS A 55 16.52 -1.24 -8.14
CA HIS A 55 16.58 -2.11 -9.32
C HIS A 55 17.76 -3.08 -9.24
N ASP A 56 18.92 -2.63 -8.73
CA ASP A 56 20.15 -3.42 -8.60
C ASP A 56 19.96 -4.69 -7.77
N ILE A 57 19.11 -4.63 -6.75
CA ILE A 57 18.81 -5.75 -5.85
C ILE A 57 17.38 -6.29 -6.02
N SER A 58 16.67 -5.85 -7.07
CA SER A 58 15.28 -6.22 -7.37
C SER A 58 14.36 -6.17 -6.13
N ALA A 59 14.48 -5.10 -5.35
CA ALA A 59 13.74 -4.92 -4.11
C ALA A 59 12.94 -3.61 -4.09
N SER A 60 11.89 -3.56 -3.28
CA SER A 60 11.15 -2.35 -3.01
C SER A 60 10.84 -2.22 -1.52
N LEU A 61 11.05 -1.03 -0.99
CA LEU A 61 10.67 -0.64 0.37
C LEU A 61 9.58 0.41 0.29
N GLY A 62 8.54 0.24 1.09
CA GLY A 62 7.44 1.18 1.23
C GLY A 62 7.24 1.53 2.69
N ILE A 63 7.12 2.81 3.00
CA ILE A 63 6.76 3.30 4.33
C ILE A 63 5.60 4.26 4.14
N GLY A 64 4.55 4.08 4.91
CA GLY A 64 3.36 4.91 4.76
C GLY A 64 2.52 4.98 6.00
N VAL A 65 1.69 6.00 6.05
CA VAL A 65 0.66 6.20 7.07
C VAL A 65 -0.70 5.98 6.44
N HIS A 66 -1.61 5.37 7.17
CA HIS A 66 -3.01 5.34 6.79
C HIS A 66 -3.89 5.74 7.95
N TYR A 67 -5.03 6.32 7.59
CA TYR A 67 -6.07 6.78 8.47
C TYR A 67 -7.37 6.15 8.01
N ASP A 68 -8.07 5.54 8.96
CA ASP A 68 -9.40 4.96 8.77
C ASP A 68 -10.42 5.80 9.57
N ARG A 69 -11.68 5.78 9.14
CA ARG A 69 -12.83 6.48 9.75
C ARG A 69 -12.97 6.28 11.25
N HIS A 70 -12.42 5.19 11.81
CA HIS A 70 -12.39 4.92 13.24
C HIS A 70 -11.25 5.64 13.98
N GLU A 71 -10.67 6.67 13.36
CA GLU A 71 -9.57 7.51 13.85
C GLU A 71 -8.28 6.76 14.21
N LYS A 72 -8.12 5.55 13.68
CA LYS A 72 -6.92 4.74 13.90
C LYS A 72 -5.83 5.15 12.92
N LEU A 73 -5.01 6.11 13.33
CA LEU A 73 -3.74 6.38 12.66
C LEU A 73 -2.85 5.14 12.80
N GLN A 74 -2.38 4.63 11.67
CA GLN A 74 -1.51 3.46 11.62
C GLN A 74 -0.35 3.71 10.67
N PHE A 75 0.83 3.25 11.07
CA PHE A 75 2.00 3.21 10.21
C PHE A 75 2.11 1.84 9.56
N SER A 76 2.62 1.82 8.35
CA SER A 76 2.76 0.62 7.54
C SER A 76 4.13 0.58 6.89
N ILE A 77 4.77 -0.57 7.00
CA ILE A 77 6.01 -0.88 6.31
C ILE A 77 5.72 -2.01 5.35
N ARG A 78 6.15 -1.88 4.10
CA ARG A 78 6.01 -2.88 3.05
C ARG A 78 7.37 -3.16 2.43
N CYS A 79 7.79 -4.41 2.47
CA CYS A 79 9.00 -4.86 1.83
C CYS A 79 8.65 -5.86 0.73
N LYS A 80 9.35 -5.81 -0.39
CA LYS A 80 9.30 -6.84 -1.43
C LYS A 80 10.70 -7.06 -1.96
N LYS A 81 11.10 -8.31 -2.15
CA LYS A 81 12.34 -8.68 -2.83
C LYS A 81 12.07 -9.81 -3.81
N ALA A 82 12.59 -9.66 -5.03
CA ALA A 82 12.55 -10.70 -6.04
C ALA A 82 13.90 -11.41 -6.09
N PHE A 83 13.87 -12.73 -6.06
CA PHE A 83 15.05 -13.58 -6.21
C PHE A 83 14.95 -14.31 -7.57
N PRO A 84 16.02 -14.28 -8.38
CA PRO A 84 16.05 -15.08 -9.60
C PRO A 84 16.09 -16.57 -9.23
N VAL A 85 15.23 -17.38 -9.85
CA VAL A 85 15.18 -18.83 -9.60
C VAL A 85 16.10 -19.60 -10.55
N THR A 86 16.34 -19.05 -11.75
CA THR A 86 17.16 -19.68 -12.80
C THR A 86 18.18 -18.70 -13.37
N SER A 87 19.40 -19.17 -13.59
CA SER A 87 20.49 -18.45 -14.25
C SER A 87 20.42 -18.48 -15.79
N ASN A 88 19.51 -19.27 -16.38
CA ASN A 88 19.49 -19.59 -17.81
C ASN A 88 18.55 -18.69 -18.65
N GLY A 89 18.23 -17.48 -18.19
CA GLY A 89 17.42 -16.52 -18.97
C GLY A 89 15.90 -16.77 -19.00
N LEU A 90 15.41 -17.83 -18.35
CA LEU A 90 14.00 -17.96 -17.99
C LEU A 90 13.71 -16.99 -16.83
N ASP A 91 12.89 -15.97 -17.10
CA ASP A 91 12.57 -14.83 -16.21
C ASP A 91 11.69 -15.21 -14.99
N ILE A 92 11.88 -16.40 -14.42
CA ILE A 92 11.16 -16.89 -13.25
C ILE A 92 11.77 -16.24 -12.00
N LYS A 93 10.97 -15.43 -11.31
CA LYS A 93 11.37 -14.68 -10.11
C LYS A 93 10.49 -15.07 -8.92
N PHE A 94 11.13 -15.49 -7.83
CA PHE A 94 10.48 -15.76 -6.56
C PHE A 94 10.34 -14.46 -5.75
N ASN A 95 9.14 -14.11 -5.28
CA ASN A 95 8.86 -12.78 -4.75
C ASN A 95 8.47 -12.79 -3.27
N VAL A 96 9.46 -12.66 -2.39
CA VAL A 96 9.18 -12.50 -0.95
C VAL A 96 8.59 -11.12 -0.69
N LYS A 97 7.46 -11.07 0.01
CA LYS A 97 6.75 -9.86 0.43
C LYS A 97 6.54 -9.90 1.92
N GLY A 98 6.83 -8.79 2.58
CA GLY A 98 6.52 -8.56 3.99
C GLY A 98 5.68 -7.29 4.12
N ARG A 99 4.76 -7.29 5.07
CA ARG A 99 4.06 -6.09 5.50
C ARG A 99 3.94 -6.08 7.02
N CYS A 100 4.21 -4.95 7.64
CA CYS A 100 3.99 -4.72 9.07
C CYS A 100 3.12 -3.49 9.24
N HIS A 101 2.16 -3.57 10.16
CA HIS A 101 1.31 -2.49 10.57
C HIS A 101 1.50 -2.23 12.06
N VAL A 102 1.74 -0.98 12.42
CA VAL A 102 1.82 -0.54 13.82
C VAL A 102 0.84 0.61 14.05
N ASP A 103 0.29 0.69 15.25
CA ASP A 103 -0.61 1.77 15.62
C ASP A 103 0.14 3.06 15.97
N LYS A 104 -0.61 4.08 16.39
CA LYS A 104 -0.08 5.37 16.86
C LYS A 104 0.84 5.28 18.08
N GLU A 105 0.76 4.20 18.86
CA GLU A 105 1.62 3.93 20.02
C GLU A 105 2.81 3.04 19.64
N PHE A 106 3.01 2.78 18.34
CA PHE A 106 4.02 1.87 17.80
C PHE A 106 3.87 0.42 18.27
N LYS A 107 2.66 0.03 18.70
CA LYS A 107 2.35 -1.37 18.99
C LYS A 107 2.00 -2.08 17.69
N GLU A 108 2.46 -3.32 17.59
CA GLU A 108 2.16 -4.16 16.44
C GLU A 108 0.67 -4.44 16.34
N VAL A 109 0.09 -4.12 15.19
CA VAL A 109 -1.30 -4.42 14.84
C VAL A 109 -1.37 -5.66 13.97
N GLY A 110 -0.33 -5.93 13.18
CA GLY A 110 -0.19 -7.18 12.46
C GLY A 110 1.00 -7.24 11.51
N ILE A 111 1.50 -8.45 11.30
CA ILE A 111 2.55 -8.78 10.35
C ILE A 111 2.04 -9.81 9.35
N TYR A 112 2.35 -9.58 8.08
CA TYR A 112 1.99 -10.47 6.97
C TYR A 112 3.22 -10.79 6.14
N PHE A 113 3.48 -12.08 5.94
CA PHE A 113 4.47 -12.58 5.01
C PHE A 113 3.80 -13.32 3.86
N GLY A 114 4.33 -13.14 2.65
CA GLY A 114 3.88 -13.85 1.46
C GLY A 114 5.04 -14.12 0.51
N PHE A 115 4.87 -15.14 -0.32
CA PHE A 115 5.86 -15.60 -1.30
C PHE A 115 5.34 -15.43 -2.74
#